data_AF-A0A951HF08-F1
#
_entry.id   AF-A0A951HF08-F1
#
_cell.length_a   1.000
_cell.length_b   1.000
_cell.length_c   1.000
_cell.angle_alpha   90.00
_cell.angle_beta   90.00
_cell.angle_gamma   90.00
#
_symmetry.space_group_name_H-M   'P 1'
#
loop_
_entity.id
_entity.type
_entity.pdbx_description
1 polymer ?
#
loop_
_entity_poly.entity_id
_entity_poly.type
_entity_poly.pdbx_seq_one_letter_code
_entity_poly.pdbx_strand_id
1 'polypeptide(L)'
;MGASSEEIEGLAEEILADIELSRTPLNVVMLKCSRLARFLADDENLTLFRYEAGGYPSSPDGVDAHAFELGRKSGRVRKVEHKGEVSERMDTSSVETLEQQLEAAKLALAAATDRDVSVASANPTQFVMAPPGNANERRVHATNITEIAKKISMSRAYAHEYAAAALYQIRFSNVASTFFDRVRNDIDRKMVELIPAGIQKTSSITDNLRSDNPEDWANAVHSCRRLLQDLADALFPPQEPRVKGSKSIHLGPDNYINRLVCYIEDKKGSGRYSEIVGSTLAYIGERLDSVFKAAQKGSHAQIESREEAERYVIYTFLTVGDIMAL
;
A
#
# COMPACT_ATOMS: atom_id res chain seq x y z
N MET A 1 -2.22 4.37 18.69
CA MET A 1 -1.89 5.55 17.88
C MET A 1 -1.24 5.05 16.61
N GLY A 2 -1.97 5.02 15.49
CA GLY A 2 -1.38 4.73 14.17
C GLY A 2 -0.58 5.94 13.69
N ALA A 3 0.54 5.73 13.02
CA ALA A 3 1.31 6.79 12.39
C ALA A 3 0.51 7.46 11.26
N SER A 4 0.74 8.75 11.00
CA SER A 4 0.07 9.44 9.89
C SER A 4 0.64 8.97 8.54
N SER A 5 -0.14 9.06 7.45
CA SER A 5 0.31 8.68 6.10
C SER A 5 1.62 9.39 5.70
N GLU A 6 1.74 10.68 6.06
CA GLU A 6 2.94 11.50 5.83
C GLU A 6 4.17 10.98 6.60
N GLU A 7 4.00 10.52 7.85
CA GLU A 7 5.10 9.95 8.64
C GLU A 7 5.61 8.64 8.05
N ILE A 8 4.71 7.80 7.51
CA ILE A 8 5.06 6.53 6.88
C ILE A 8 5.77 6.79 5.54
N GLU A 9 5.26 7.72 4.74
CA GLU A 9 5.88 8.15 3.48
C GLU A 9 7.28 8.71 3.72
N GLY A 10 7.43 9.64 4.67
CA GLY A 10 8.72 10.25 4.99
C GLY A 10 9.76 9.22 5.48
N LEU A 11 9.34 8.24 6.29
CA LEU A 11 10.24 7.16 6.72
C LEU A 11 10.68 6.26 5.57
N ALA A 12 9.76 5.92 4.65
CA ALA A 12 10.08 5.09 3.49
C ALA A 12 11.06 5.82 2.53
N GLU A 13 10.85 7.11 2.28
CA GLU A 13 11.78 7.94 1.50
C GLU A 13 13.16 8.05 2.16
N GLU A 14 13.20 8.23 3.48
CA GLU A 14 14.46 8.28 4.23
C GLU A 14 15.24 6.97 4.11
N ILE A 15 14.56 5.81 4.25
CA ILE A 15 15.18 4.49 4.09
C ILE A 15 15.77 4.32 2.68
N LEU A 16 15.03 4.69 1.64
CA LEU A 16 15.51 4.60 0.26
C LEU A 16 16.72 5.50 0.03
N ALA A 17 16.67 6.75 0.49
CA ALA A 17 17.78 7.67 0.39
C ALA A 17 19.03 7.18 1.14
N ASP A 18 18.85 6.58 2.32
CA ASP A 18 19.94 6.01 3.10
C ASP A 18 20.62 4.83 2.38
N ILE A 19 19.86 3.99 1.70
CA ILE A 19 20.38 2.87 0.92
C ILE A 19 21.07 3.37 -0.37
N GLU A 20 20.39 4.20 -1.15
CA GLU A 20 20.84 4.65 -2.48
C GLU A 20 22.07 5.55 -2.39
N LEU A 21 22.12 6.42 -1.39
CA LEU A 21 23.25 7.32 -1.15
C LEU A 21 24.24 6.75 -0.14
N SER A 22 24.01 5.53 0.36
CA SER A 22 24.85 4.85 1.35
C SER A 22 25.18 5.74 2.57
N ARG A 23 24.18 6.46 3.09
CA ARG A 23 24.35 7.45 4.17
C ARG A 23 24.56 6.83 5.54
N THR A 24 23.96 5.67 5.77
CA THR A 24 23.96 4.99 7.07
C THR A 24 24.35 3.52 6.92
N PRO A 25 24.93 2.91 7.97
CA PRO A 25 25.22 1.48 7.97
C PRO A 25 23.93 0.65 7.83
N LEU A 26 24.06 -0.55 7.26
CA LEU A 26 22.88 -1.34 6.89
C LEU A 26 22.10 -1.84 8.12
N ASN A 27 22.74 -1.98 9.28
CA ASN A 27 22.05 -2.33 10.53
C ASN A 27 21.00 -1.25 10.93
N VAL A 28 21.34 0.03 10.80
CA VAL A 28 20.42 1.16 11.08
C VAL A 28 19.26 1.15 10.08
N VAL A 29 19.55 0.87 8.81
CA VAL A 29 18.53 0.70 7.77
C VAL A 29 17.56 -0.42 8.14
N MET A 30 18.04 -1.59 8.58
CA MET A 30 17.18 -2.70 9.01
C MET A 30 16.27 -2.29 10.18
N LEU A 31 16.78 -1.53 11.15
CA LEU A 31 15.97 -1.01 12.25
C LEU A 31 14.90 -0.03 11.76
N LYS A 32 15.21 0.86 10.81
CA LYS A 32 14.22 1.73 10.17
C LYS A 32 13.16 0.93 9.41
N CYS A 33 13.56 -0.09 8.64
CA CYS A 33 12.62 -1.01 7.98
C CYS A 33 11.72 -1.74 8.98
N SER A 34 12.24 -2.16 10.14
CA SER A 34 11.43 -2.75 11.21
C SER A 34 10.39 -1.78 11.76
N ARG A 35 10.73 -0.48 11.84
CA ARG A 35 9.78 0.57 12.24
C ARG A 35 8.72 0.78 11.17
N LEU A 36 9.11 0.80 9.90
CA LEU A 36 8.18 0.90 8.76
C LEU A 36 7.20 -0.29 8.74
N ALA A 37 7.68 -1.51 8.91
CA ALA A 37 6.85 -2.71 8.98
C ALA A 37 5.83 -2.66 10.13
N ARG A 38 6.23 -2.11 11.28
CA ARG A 38 5.32 -1.88 12.41
C ARG A 38 4.20 -0.89 12.06
N PHE A 39 4.49 0.16 11.31
CA PHE A 39 3.47 1.12 10.88
C PHE A 39 2.49 0.51 9.87
N LEU A 40 2.97 -0.41 9.03
CA LEU A 40 2.15 -1.13 8.07
C LEU A 40 1.45 -2.38 8.64
N ALA A 41 1.62 -2.66 9.94
CA ALA A 41 1.14 -3.87 10.61
C ALA A 41 1.59 -5.18 9.91
N ASP A 42 2.82 -5.19 9.39
CA ASP A 42 3.44 -6.33 8.71
C ASP A 42 4.36 -7.07 9.68
N ASP A 43 3.78 -8.00 10.45
CA ASP A 43 4.47 -8.73 11.52
C ASP A 43 5.57 -9.66 10.98
N GLU A 44 5.40 -10.17 9.76
CA GLU A 44 6.36 -11.07 9.12
C GLU A 44 7.66 -10.32 8.79
N ASN A 45 7.55 -9.19 8.08
CA ASN A 45 8.70 -8.37 7.75
C ASN A 45 9.28 -7.66 8.97
N LEU A 46 8.46 -7.28 9.95
CA LEU A 46 8.93 -6.77 11.24
C LEU A 46 9.89 -7.77 11.89
N THR A 47 9.51 -9.05 11.93
CA THR A 47 10.32 -10.11 12.53
C THR A 47 11.59 -10.35 11.72
N LEU A 48 11.49 -10.39 10.39
CA LEU A 48 12.64 -10.54 9.49
C LEU A 48 13.68 -9.43 9.70
N PHE A 49 13.27 -8.16 9.68
CA PHE A 49 14.19 -7.03 9.85
C PHE A 49 14.84 -7.01 11.24
N ARG A 50 14.13 -7.49 12.28
CA ARG A 50 14.71 -7.66 13.61
C ARG A 50 15.78 -8.75 13.63
N TYR A 51 15.57 -9.86 12.93
CA TYR A 51 16.59 -10.90 12.79
C TYR A 51 17.77 -10.45 11.92
N GLU A 52 17.55 -9.68 10.87
CA GLU A 52 18.65 -9.10 10.07
C GLU A 52 19.50 -8.13 10.91
N ALA A 53 18.88 -7.32 11.77
CA ALA A 53 19.60 -6.41 12.66
C ALA A 53 20.28 -7.13 13.84
N GLY A 54 19.62 -8.11 14.47
CA GLY A 54 20.07 -8.74 15.72
C GLY A 54 20.68 -10.13 15.58
N GLY A 55 20.63 -10.73 14.40
CA GLY A 55 20.93 -12.15 14.16
C GLY A 55 19.70 -13.04 14.31
N TYR A 56 19.73 -14.19 13.62
CA TYR A 56 18.65 -15.16 13.66
C TYR A 56 18.77 -16.08 14.88
N PRO A 57 17.64 -16.43 15.53
CA PRO A 57 17.65 -17.36 16.65
C PRO A 57 18.13 -18.72 16.15
N SER A 58 19.11 -19.29 16.87
CA SER A 58 19.64 -20.62 16.59
C SER A 58 19.85 -21.38 17.88
N SER A 59 19.60 -22.68 17.82
CA SER A 59 19.79 -23.63 18.91
C SER A 59 20.76 -24.73 18.47
N PRO A 60 21.27 -25.55 19.40
CA PRO A 60 22.09 -26.72 19.04
C PRO A 60 21.38 -27.69 18.09
N ASP A 61 20.04 -27.75 18.15
CA ASP A 61 19.21 -28.58 17.27
C ASP A 61 18.91 -27.93 15.91
N GLY A 62 19.35 -26.69 15.70
CA GLY A 62 19.20 -25.94 14.45
C GLY A 62 18.41 -24.64 14.59
N VAL A 63 17.94 -24.14 13.45
CA VAL A 63 17.12 -22.93 13.34
C VAL A 63 15.66 -23.34 13.27
N ASP A 64 14.79 -22.60 13.96
CA ASP A 64 13.34 -22.80 13.90
C ASP A 64 12.81 -22.68 12.45
N ALA A 65 11.75 -23.44 12.12
CA ALA A 65 11.20 -23.47 10.77
C ALA A 65 10.76 -22.09 10.27
N HIS A 66 10.12 -21.29 11.12
CA HIS A 66 9.67 -19.95 10.76
C HIS A 66 10.87 -19.02 10.50
N ALA A 67 11.87 -19.04 11.38
CA ALA A 67 13.09 -18.27 11.18
C ALA A 67 13.84 -18.69 9.90
N PHE A 68 13.81 -19.98 9.55
CA PHE A 68 14.41 -20.50 8.32
C PHE A 68 13.69 -20.01 7.06
N GLU A 69 12.36 -19.94 7.07
CA GLU A 69 11.57 -19.38 5.99
C GLU A 69 11.86 -17.89 5.77
N LEU A 70 11.92 -17.11 6.85
CA LEU A 70 12.29 -15.69 6.78
C LEU A 70 13.72 -15.51 6.24
N GLY A 71 14.66 -16.35 6.67
CA GLY A 71 16.02 -16.39 6.12
C GLY A 71 16.07 -16.75 4.65
N ARG A 72 15.16 -17.60 4.17
CA ARG A 72 15.05 -17.91 2.74
C ARG A 72 14.60 -16.69 1.95
N LYS A 73 13.67 -15.88 2.48
CA LYS A 73 13.23 -14.62 1.84
C LYS A 73 14.34 -13.58 1.75
N SER A 74 15.16 -13.42 2.80
CA SER A 74 16.28 -12.46 2.81
C SER A 74 17.57 -12.99 2.14
N GLY A 75 17.55 -14.21 1.59
CA GLY A 75 18.70 -14.76 0.87
C GLY A 75 19.80 -15.36 1.75
N ARG A 76 19.49 -15.70 3.00
CA ARG A 76 20.40 -16.28 3.99
C ARG A 76 20.66 -17.77 3.82
N VAL A 77 19.89 -18.44 2.97
CA VAL A 77 19.95 -19.88 2.76
C VAL A 77 20.79 -20.22 1.54
N ARG A 78 21.73 -21.16 1.71
CA ARG A 78 22.52 -21.74 0.63
C ARG A 78 22.36 -23.26 0.59
N LYS A 79 22.41 -23.83 -0.61
CA LYS A 79 22.45 -25.28 -0.81
C LYS A 79 23.88 -25.76 -0.66
N VAL A 80 24.07 -26.78 0.16
CA VAL A 80 25.36 -27.42 0.43
C VAL A 80 25.20 -28.90 0.17
N GLU A 81 25.98 -29.41 -0.78
CA GLU A 81 26.05 -30.83 -1.05
C GLU A 81 27.06 -31.49 -0.12
N HIS A 82 26.66 -32.55 0.57
CA HIS A 82 27.56 -33.38 1.36
C HIS A 82 27.26 -34.86 1.08
N LYS A 83 28.27 -35.59 0.59
CA LYS A 83 28.16 -37.02 0.28
C LYS A 83 27.01 -37.38 -0.69
N GLY A 84 26.71 -36.51 -1.66
CA GLY A 84 25.65 -36.72 -2.65
C GLY A 84 24.24 -36.34 -2.19
N GLU A 85 24.10 -35.83 -0.95
CA GLU A 85 22.84 -35.31 -0.43
C GLU A 85 22.89 -33.76 -0.38
N VAL A 86 21.88 -33.11 -0.95
CA VAL A 86 21.78 -31.64 -0.98
C VAL A 86 21.01 -31.18 0.27
N SER A 87 21.71 -30.53 1.19
CA SER A 87 21.15 -29.93 2.40
C SER A 87 21.10 -28.42 2.29
N GLU A 88 20.08 -27.77 2.84
CA GLU A 88 20.03 -26.31 2.95
C GLU A 88 20.65 -25.86 4.27
N ARG A 89 21.56 -24.88 4.22
CA ARG A 89 22.16 -24.26 5.40
C ARG A 89 21.90 -22.77 5.40
N MET A 90 21.52 -22.25 6.56
CA MET A 90 21.26 -20.84 6.77
C MET A 90 22.42 -20.17 7.51
N ASP A 91 22.73 -18.93 7.12
CA ASP A 91 23.57 -18.04 7.91
C ASP A 91 22.72 -17.27 8.93
N THR A 92 23.08 -17.35 10.21
CA THR A 92 22.33 -16.73 11.31
C THR A 92 22.95 -15.43 11.80
N SER A 93 24.08 -15.01 11.21
CA SER A 93 24.80 -13.81 11.60
C SER A 93 23.97 -12.56 11.31
N SER A 94 24.07 -11.56 12.19
CA SER A 94 23.49 -10.23 11.91
C SER A 94 24.19 -9.56 10.73
N VAL A 95 23.50 -8.60 10.10
CA VAL A 95 24.09 -7.75 9.05
C VAL A 95 25.34 -7.03 9.55
N GLU A 96 25.31 -6.53 10.78
CA GLU A 96 26.46 -5.83 11.38
C GLU A 96 27.67 -6.76 11.53
N THR A 97 27.45 -8.00 11.99
CA THR A 97 28.50 -9.02 12.07
C THR A 97 29.09 -9.32 10.70
N LEU A 98 28.28 -9.36 9.64
CA LEU A 98 28.76 -9.61 8.29
C LEU A 98 29.55 -8.43 7.72
N GLU A 99 29.14 -7.19 7.99
CA GLU A 99 29.91 -6.00 7.62
C GLU A 99 31.29 -6.02 8.31
N GLN A 100 31.33 -6.34 9.61
CA GLN A 100 32.57 -6.50 10.35
C GLN A 100 33.45 -7.63 9.80
N GLN A 101 32.86 -8.79 9.46
CA GLN A 101 33.58 -9.91 8.85
C GLN A 101 34.11 -9.55 7.45
N LEU A 102 33.36 -8.76 6.67
CA LEU A 102 33.79 -8.31 5.35
C LEU A 102 35.04 -7.43 5.45
N GLU A 103 35.03 -6.46 6.38
CA GLU A 103 36.17 -5.58 6.61
C GLU A 103 37.38 -6.35 7.16
N ALA A 104 37.16 -7.27 8.12
CA ALA A 104 38.23 -8.14 8.61
C ALA A 104 38.83 -9.01 7.49
N ALA A 105 38.00 -9.56 6.60
CA ALA A 105 38.46 -10.37 5.48
C ALA A 105 39.26 -9.56 4.44
N LYS A 106 38.88 -8.29 4.18
CA LYS A 106 39.65 -7.37 3.33
C LYS A 106 41.02 -7.04 3.94
N LEU A 107 41.07 -6.76 5.23
CA LEU A 107 42.33 -6.52 5.95
C LEU A 107 43.24 -7.75 5.92
N ALA A 108 42.68 -8.95 6.13
CA ALA A 108 43.43 -10.20 6.04
C ALA A 108 43.97 -10.44 4.62
N LEU A 109 43.17 -10.18 3.58
CA LEU A 109 43.63 -10.29 2.20
C LEU A 109 44.78 -9.33 1.88
N ALA A 110 44.73 -8.11 2.42
CA ALA A 110 45.79 -7.12 2.26
C ALA A 110 47.07 -7.52 3.02
N ALA A 111 46.94 -8.18 4.18
CA ALA A 111 48.07 -8.70 4.95
C ALA A 111 48.70 -9.97 4.32
N ALA A 112 47.92 -10.75 3.59
CA ALA A 112 48.34 -12.00 2.96
C ALA A 112 49.17 -11.82 1.68
N THR A 113 49.74 -10.62 1.44
CA THR A 113 50.66 -10.37 0.31
C THR A 113 51.91 -11.23 0.42
N ASP A 114 52.41 -11.71 -0.73
CA ASP A 114 53.68 -12.42 -0.76
C ASP A 114 54.81 -11.52 -0.25
N ARG A 115 55.70 -12.09 0.55
CA ARG A 115 56.88 -11.37 1.04
C ARG A 115 57.82 -11.07 -0.12
N ASP A 116 58.35 -9.85 -0.15
CA ASP A 116 59.43 -9.53 -1.08
C ASP A 116 60.72 -10.19 -0.59
N VAL A 117 61.06 -11.35 -1.18
CA VAL A 117 62.24 -12.13 -0.85
C VAL A 117 63.14 -12.25 -2.07
N SER A 118 64.36 -11.71 -1.94
CA SER A 118 65.42 -11.93 -2.93
C SER A 118 66.14 -13.23 -2.59
N VAL A 119 66.12 -14.19 -3.52
CA VAL A 119 66.80 -15.48 -3.35
C VAL A 119 68.00 -15.51 -4.28
N ALA A 120 69.20 -15.51 -3.70
CA ALA A 120 70.46 -15.58 -4.44
C ALA A 120 71.40 -16.60 -3.78
N SER A 121 72.19 -17.29 -4.61
CA SER A 121 73.25 -18.19 -4.18
C SER A 121 74.59 -17.68 -4.68
N ALA A 122 75.62 -17.67 -3.82
CA ALA A 122 76.99 -17.37 -4.21
C ALA A 122 77.65 -18.51 -5.02
N ASN A 123 77.01 -19.69 -5.06
CA ASN A 123 77.44 -20.82 -5.86
C ASN A 123 76.66 -20.87 -7.19
N PRO A 124 77.31 -20.67 -8.36
CA PRO A 124 76.67 -20.66 -9.67
C PRO A 124 75.98 -21.97 -10.07
N THR A 125 76.35 -23.10 -9.46
CA THR A 125 75.78 -24.41 -9.77
C THR A 125 74.66 -24.84 -8.81
N GLN A 126 74.35 -24.02 -7.80
CA GLN A 126 73.34 -24.35 -6.79
C GLN A 126 71.99 -23.73 -7.14
N PHE A 127 70.97 -24.58 -7.30
CA PHE A 127 69.59 -24.15 -7.43
C PHE A 127 69.01 -23.78 -6.06
N VAL A 128 68.37 -22.62 -5.97
CA VAL A 128 67.66 -22.14 -4.78
C VAL A 128 66.21 -21.87 -5.15
N MET A 129 65.28 -22.49 -4.42
CA MET A 129 63.85 -22.23 -4.58
C MET A 129 63.39 -21.06 -3.71
N ALA A 130 62.46 -20.28 -4.24
CA ALA A 130 61.69 -19.34 -3.43
C ALA A 130 60.80 -20.11 -2.43
N PRO A 131 60.57 -19.55 -1.23
CA PRO A 131 59.57 -20.08 -0.31
C PRO A 131 58.19 -20.16 -0.99
N PRO A 132 57.34 -21.13 -0.63
CA PRO A 132 55.98 -21.20 -1.14
C PRO A 132 55.21 -19.91 -0.78
N GLY A 133 54.51 -19.34 -1.76
CA GLY A 133 53.72 -18.11 -1.60
C GLY A 133 52.34 -18.34 -0.95
N ASN A 134 51.64 -17.24 -0.71
CA ASN A 134 50.36 -17.19 0.02
C ASN A 134 49.14 -17.32 -0.91
N ALA A 135 49.31 -17.83 -2.14
CA ALA A 135 48.25 -17.89 -3.15
C ALA A 135 46.97 -18.60 -2.67
N ASN A 136 47.12 -19.68 -1.89
CA ASN A 136 45.99 -20.41 -1.33
C ASN A 136 45.22 -19.59 -0.27
N GLU A 137 45.92 -18.94 0.64
CA GLU A 137 45.33 -18.07 1.67
C GLU A 137 44.59 -16.89 1.04
N ARG A 138 45.22 -16.23 0.05
CA ARG A 138 44.59 -15.15 -0.71
C ARG A 138 43.33 -15.60 -1.44
N ARG A 139 43.35 -16.79 -2.06
CA ARG A 139 42.17 -17.38 -2.72
C ARG A 139 41.03 -17.59 -1.71
N VAL A 140 41.33 -18.12 -0.53
CA VAL A 140 40.32 -18.33 0.54
C VAL A 140 39.72 -17.00 0.98
N HIS A 141 40.52 -15.97 1.24
CA HIS A 141 40.01 -14.65 1.61
C HIS A 141 39.16 -14.02 0.49
N ALA A 142 39.60 -14.11 -0.77
CA ALA A 142 38.84 -13.58 -1.90
C ALA A 142 37.47 -14.26 -2.06
N THR A 143 37.40 -15.59 -1.92
CA THR A 143 36.13 -16.33 -1.93
C THR A 143 35.24 -15.92 -0.75
N ASN A 144 35.79 -15.81 0.45
CA ASN A 144 35.03 -15.38 1.64
C ASN A 144 34.47 -13.96 1.48
N ILE A 145 35.27 -13.01 0.96
CA ILE A 145 34.82 -11.64 0.68
C ILE A 145 33.63 -11.65 -0.27
N THR A 146 33.69 -12.45 -1.34
CA THR A 146 32.62 -12.53 -2.34
C THR A 146 31.33 -13.07 -1.72
N GLU A 147 31.41 -14.13 -0.93
CA GLU A 147 30.26 -14.74 -0.26
C GLU A 147 29.62 -13.80 0.77
N ILE A 148 30.42 -13.09 1.57
CA ILE A 148 29.90 -12.13 2.56
C ILE A 148 29.28 -10.92 1.85
N ALA A 149 29.95 -10.37 0.84
CA ALA A 149 29.45 -9.24 0.06
C ALA A 149 28.12 -9.57 -0.64
N LYS A 150 27.98 -10.80 -1.17
CA LYS A 150 26.72 -11.28 -1.74
C LYS A 150 25.58 -11.23 -0.73
N LYS A 151 25.81 -11.75 0.49
CA LYS A 151 24.79 -11.74 1.56
C LYS A 151 24.37 -10.33 1.95
N ILE A 152 25.34 -9.43 2.16
CA ILE A 152 25.07 -8.01 2.45
C ILE A 152 24.26 -7.36 1.31
N SER A 153 24.61 -7.64 0.06
CA SER A 153 23.90 -7.13 -1.11
C SER A 153 22.46 -7.63 -1.17
N MET A 154 22.21 -8.89 -0.82
CA MET A 154 20.86 -9.47 -0.80
C MET A 154 19.99 -8.82 0.28
N SER A 155 20.51 -8.66 1.51
CA SER A 155 19.80 -7.95 2.57
C SER A 155 19.50 -6.50 2.19
N ARG A 156 20.47 -5.80 1.56
CA ARG A 156 20.26 -4.44 1.07
C ARG A 156 19.17 -4.36 0.02
N ALA A 157 19.19 -5.27 -0.96
CA ALA A 157 18.17 -5.33 -2.00
C ALA A 157 16.78 -5.57 -1.39
N TYR A 158 16.67 -6.51 -0.46
CA TYR A 158 15.41 -6.81 0.23
C TYR A 158 14.85 -5.59 0.99
N ALA A 159 15.69 -4.90 1.75
CA ALA A 159 15.30 -3.69 2.47
C ALA A 159 14.86 -2.56 1.52
N HIS A 160 15.55 -2.40 0.40
CA HIS A 160 15.21 -1.42 -0.63
C HIS A 160 13.87 -1.73 -1.29
N GLU A 161 13.68 -2.97 -1.75
CA GLU A 161 12.45 -3.44 -2.39
C GLU A 161 11.24 -3.28 -1.45
N TYR A 162 11.41 -3.60 -0.16
CA TYR A 162 10.38 -3.42 0.85
C TYR A 162 9.97 -1.94 1.02
N ALA A 163 10.95 -1.05 1.21
CA ALA A 163 10.69 0.38 1.38
C ALA A 163 10.08 1.00 0.11
N ALA A 164 10.54 0.59 -1.07
CA ALA A 164 9.98 1.04 -2.35
C ALA A 164 8.53 0.58 -2.51
N ALA A 165 8.23 -0.70 -2.23
CA ALA A 165 6.88 -1.23 -2.29
C ALA A 165 5.91 -0.50 -1.35
N ALA A 166 6.34 -0.26 -0.10
CA ALA A 166 5.59 0.52 0.87
C ALA A 166 5.30 1.94 0.35
N LEU A 167 6.32 2.64 -0.16
CA LEU A 167 6.17 3.99 -0.70
C LEU A 167 5.19 4.03 -1.89
N TYR A 168 5.27 3.06 -2.80
CA TYR A 168 4.33 2.96 -3.92
C TYR A 168 2.89 2.75 -3.45
N GLN A 169 2.67 1.88 -2.45
CA GLN A 169 1.34 1.64 -1.89
C GLN A 169 0.75 2.90 -1.25
N ILE A 170 1.55 3.62 -0.46
CA ILE A 170 1.10 4.85 0.23
C ILE A 170 0.80 5.95 -0.79
N ARG A 171 1.69 6.18 -1.76
CA ARG A 171 1.47 7.19 -2.81
C ARG A 171 0.24 6.89 -3.64
N PHE A 172 -0.03 5.62 -3.98
CA PHE A 172 -1.23 5.26 -4.71
C PHE A 172 -2.51 5.48 -3.88
N SER A 173 -2.48 5.16 -2.57
CA SER A 173 -3.58 5.43 -1.65
C SER A 173 -3.86 6.94 -1.50
N ASN A 174 -2.81 7.77 -1.41
CA ASN A 174 -2.92 9.23 -1.33
C ASN A 174 -3.52 9.82 -2.63
N VAL A 175 -3.19 9.28 -3.81
CA VAL A 175 -3.80 9.74 -5.08
C VAL A 175 -5.31 9.44 -5.15
N ALA A 176 -5.74 8.25 -4.70
CA ALA A 176 -7.15 7.90 -4.71
C ALA A 176 -8.00 8.73 -3.73
N SER A 177 -7.50 8.94 -2.50
CA SER A 177 -8.17 9.77 -1.49
C SER A 177 -8.29 11.23 -1.94
N THR A 178 -7.22 11.81 -2.48
CA THR A 178 -7.23 13.21 -2.95
C THR A 178 -8.21 13.48 -4.10
N PHE A 179 -8.50 12.50 -4.96
CA PHE A 179 -9.49 12.66 -6.03
C PHE A 179 -10.91 12.79 -5.45
N PHE A 180 -11.31 11.86 -4.59
CA PHE A 180 -12.63 11.87 -3.97
C PHE A 180 -12.82 13.11 -3.10
N ASP A 181 -11.81 13.47 -2.30
CA ASP A 181 -11.86 14.66 -1.46
C ASP A 181 -11.99 15.95 -2.28
N ARG A 182 -11.33 16.04 -3.44
CA ARG A 182 -11.49 17.20 -4.33
C ARG A 182 -12.90 17.29 -4.89
N VAL A 183 -13.43 16.19 -5.43
CA VAL A 183 -14.81 16.14 -5.96
C VAL A 183 -15.80 16.50 -4.86
N ARG A 184 -15.64 15.91 -3.67
CA ARG A 184 -16.48 16.19 -2.50
C ARG A 184 -16.42 17.67 -2.12
N ASN A 185 -15.23 18.25 -1.98
CA ASN A 185 -15.07 19.66 -1.60
C ASN A 185 -15.73 20.61 -2.61
N ASP A 186 -15.65 20.29 -3.91
CA ASP A 186 -16.32 21.06 -4.95
C ASP A 186 -17.85 20.94 -4.85
N ILE A 187 -18.37 19.75 -4.53
CA ILE A 187 -19.81 19.53 -4.29
C ILE A 187 -20.26 20.27 -3.02
N ASP A 188 -19.54 20.14 -1.91
CA ASP A 188 -19.83 20.79 -0.63
C ASP A 188 -19.91 22.32 -0.81
N ARG A 189 -18.99 22.92 -1.58
CA ARG A 189 -19.05 24.36 -1.91
C ARG A 189 -20.34 24.75 -2.64
N LYS A 190 -20.74 23.98 -3.65
CA LYS A 190 -21.99 24.25 -4.40
C LYS A 190 -23.24 24.00 -3.56
N MET A 191 -23.20 23.03 -2.64
CA MET A 191 -24.33 22.72 -1.75
C MET A 191 -24.61 23.84 -0.76
N VAL A 192 -23.58 24.58 -0.31
CA VAL A 192 -23.77 25.77 0.54
C VAL A 192 -24.72 26.78 -0.11
N GLU A 193 -24.66 26.95 -1.42
CA GLU A 193 -25.48 27.92 -2.13
C GLU A 193 -26.90 27.39 -2.42
N LEU A 194 -27.02 26.12 -2.81
CA LEU A 194 -28.27 25.56 -3.32
C LEU A 194 -29.12 24.85 -2.25
N ILE A 195 -28.48 24.07 -1.38
CA ILE A 195 -29.14 23.24 -0.35
C ILE A 195 -28.32 23.27 0.96
N PRO A 196 -28.31 24.38 1.72
CA PRO A 196 -27.48 24.52 2.92
C PRO A 196 -27.71 23.41 3.96
N ALA A 197 -28.96 22.95 4.10
CA ALA A 197 -29.33 21.84 4.98
C ALA A 197 -28.72 20.48 4.55
N GLY A 198 -28.31 20.35 3.28
CA GLY A 198 -27.65 19.17 2.73
C GLY A 198 -26.26 18.92 3.29
N ILE A 199 -25.55 19.95 3.78
CA ILE A 199 -24.20 19.83 4.35
C ILE A 199 -24.19 18.99 5.63
N GLN A 200 -25.21 19.17 6.47
CA GLN A 200 -25.36 18.36 7.67
C GLN A 200 -25.57 16.89 7.29
N LYS A 201 -26.33 16.62 6.22
CA LYS A 201 -26.56 15.26 5.71
C LYS A 201 -25.26 14.63 5.18
N THR A 202 -24.40 15.38 4.49
CA THR A 202 -23.13 14.85 3.96
C THR A 202 -22.14 14.52 5.08
N SER A 203 -22.16 15.30 6.16
CA SER A 203 -21.44 14.98 7.40
C SER A 203 -21.97 13.70 8.05
N SER A 204 -23.28 13.60 8.27
CA SER A 204 -23.90 12.40 8.85
C SER A 204 -23.68 11.14 8.01
N ILE A 205 -23.69 11.24 6.68
CA ILE A 205 -23.34 10.12 5.78
C ILE A 205 -21.94 9.61 6.08
N THR A 206 -20.98 10.53 6.24
CA THR A 206 -19.57 10.17 6.50
C THR A 206 -19.40 9.52 7.87
N ASP A 207 -20.05 10.06 8.89
CA ASP A 207 -19.96 9.54 10.26
C ASP A 207 -20.58 8.14 10.36
N ASN A 208 -21.73 7.93 9.72
CA ASN A 208 -22.39 6.64 9.69
C ASN A 208 -21.58 5.56 8.95
N LEU A 209 -20.85 5.92 7.89
CA LEU A 209 -19.96 4.99 7.19
C LEU A 209 -18.74 4.56 8.02
N ARG A 210 -18.34 5.35 9.02
CA ARG A 210 -17.19 5.03 9.90
C ARG A 210 -17.54 4.03 10.98
N SER A 211 -18.84 3.86 11.27
CA SER A 211 -19.33 2.89 12.24
C SER A 211 -19.14 1.45 11.73
N ASP A 212 -18.97 0.50 12.66
CA ASP A 212 -18.97 -0.94 12.36
C ASP A 212 -20.39 -1.55 12.44
N ASN A 213 -21.42 -0.72 12.68
CA ASN A 213 -22.81 -1.16 12.77
C ASN A 213 -23.52 -1.13 11.40
N PRO A 214 -24.07 -2.26 10.92
CA PRO A 214 -24.81 -2.31 9.66
C PRO A 214 -26.01 -1.36 9.57
N GLU A 215 -26.66 -1.03 10.70
CA GLU A 215 -27.77 -0.08 10.72
C GLU A 215 -27.32 1.34 10.37
N ASP A 216 -26.11 1.72 10.78
CA ASP A 216 -25.55 3.03 10.45
C ASP A 216 -25.26 3.13 8.96
N TRP A 217 -24.78 2.06 8.33
CA TRP A 217 -24.62 2.00 6.87
C TRP A 217 -25.95 2.19 6.14
N ALA A 218 -27.02 1.55 6.62
CA ALA A 218 -28.36 1.75 6.06
C ALA A 218 -28.83 3.20 6.21
N ASN A 219 -28.57 3.81 7.38
CA ASN A 219 -28.87 5.22 7.64
C ASN A 219 -28.07 6.16 6.73
N ALA A 220 -26.82 5.83 6.40
CA ALA A 220 -26.03 6.58 5.41
C ALA A 220 -26.69 6.56 4.02
N VAL A 221 -27.12 5.38 3.56
CA VAL A 221 -27.81 5.21 2.27
C VAL A 221 -29.16 5.93 2.24
N HIS A 222 -29.91 5.90 3.34
CA HIS A 222 -31.14 6.71 3.45
C HIS A 222 -30.88 8.21 3.40
N SER A 223 -29.77 8.65 3.97
CA SER A 223 -29.36 10.06 3.93
C SER A 223 -28.97 10.48 2.50
N CYS A 224 -28.34 9.61 1.71
CA CYS A 224 -28.12 9.82 0.27
C CYS A 224 -29.42 10.03 -0.50
N ARG A 225 -30.44 9.21 -0.23
CA ARG A 225 -31.78 9.37 -0.83
C ARG A 225 -32.37 10.75 -0.52
N ARG A 226 -32.33 11.14 0.76
CA ARG A 226 -32.83 12.45 1.21
C ARG A 226 -32.06 13.61 0.58
N LEU A 227 -30.75 13.46 0.38
CA LEU A 227 -29.93 14.47 -0.30
C LEU A 227 -30.39 14.68 -1.75
N LEU A 228 -30.67 13.60 -2.49
CA LEU A 228 -31.22 13.70 -3.85
C LEU A 228 -32.63 14.31 -3.87
N GLN A 229 -33.45 14.05 -2.85
CA GLN A 229 -34.76 14.69 -2.71
C GLN A 229 -34.63 16.20 -2.50
N ASP A 230 -33.76 16.64 -1.59
CA ASP A 230 -33.50 18.07 -1.36
C ASP A 230 -33.02 18.75 -2.64
N LEU A 231 -32.10 18.10 -3.36
CA LEU A 231 -31.58 18.61 -4.63
C LEU A 231 -32.69 18.73 -5.68
N ALA A 232 -33.57 17.72 -5.77
CA ALA A 232 -34.72 17.76 -6.64
C ALA A 232 -35.68 18.89 -6.26
N ASP A 233 -35.94 19.08 -4.97
CA ASP A 233 -36.82 20.15 -4.48
C ASP A 233 -36.26 21.55 -4.79
N ALA A 234 -34.93 21.73 -4.72
CA ALA A 234 -34.28 22.98 -5.05
C ALA A 234 -34.22 23.27 -6.56
N LEU A 235 -33.94 22.25 -7.38
CA LEU A 235 -33.73 22.42 -8.83
C LEU A 235 -35.02 22.28 -9.66
N PHE A 236 -35.92 21.42 -9.22
CA PHE A 236 -37.13 21.06 -9.96
C PHE A 236 -38.26 20.69 -8.98
N PRO A 237 -38.91 21.71 -8.37
CA PRO A 237 -39.95 21.51 -7.38
C PRO A 237 -41.08 20.60 -7.88
N PRO A 238 -41.81 19.94 -6.97
CA PRO A 238 -42.94 19.09 -7.34
C PRO A 238 -43.99 19.84 -8.17
N GLN A 239 -44.45 19.22 -9.24
CA GLN A 239 -45.41 19.83 -10.16
C GLN A 239 -46.29 18.79 -10.85
N GLU A 240 -47.24 19.26 -11.66
CA GLU A 240 -48.15 18.41 -12.42
C GLU A 240 -47.39 17.48 -13.37
N PRO A 241 -47.91 16.28 -13.66
CA PRO A 241 -47.26 15.32 -14.55
C PRO A 241 -46.96 15.91 -15.93
N ARG A 242 -45.76 15.64 -16.44
CA ARG A 242 -45.34 16.06 -17.79
C ARG A 242 -45.67 14.95 -18.79
N VAL A 243 -46.30 15.30 -19.90
CA VAL A 243 -46.55 14.35 -21.00
C VAL A 243 -45.37 14.36 -21.96
N LYS A 244 -44.73 13.20 -22.15
CA LYS A 244 -43.64 13.00 -23.13
C LYS A 244 -44.05 11.89 -24.09
N GLY A 245 -44.50 12.27 -25.29
CA GLY A 245 -45.09 11.34 -26.25
C GLY A 245 -46.38 10.71 -25.70
N SER A 246 -46.43 9.38 -25.62
CA SER A 246 -47.56 8.62 -25.05
C SER A 246 -47.45 8.33 -23.55
N LYS A 247 -46.37 8.77 -22.89
CA LYS A 247 -46.12 8.49 -21.46
C LYS A 247 -46.34 9.74 -20.60
N SER A 248 -47.09 9.57 -19.52
CA SER A 248 -47.20 10.56 -18.44
C SER A 248 -46.08 10.32 -17.42
N ILE A 249 -45.26 11.34 -17.19
CA ILE A 249 -44.15 11.31 -16.23
C ILE A 249 -44.65 11.96 -14.93
N HIS A 250 -44.71 11.19 -13.85
CA HIS A 250 -45.09 11.69 -12.54
C HIS A 250 -43.95 12.54 -11.94
N LEU A 251 -44.29 13.77 -11.54
CA LEU A 251 -43.37 14.77 -10.98
C LEU A 251 -43.77 15.22 -9.57
N GLY A 252 -44.45 14.35 -8.83
CA GLY A 252 -44.80 14.58 -7.43
C GLY A 252 -43.60 14.53 -6.47
N PRO A 253 -43.81 14.82 -5.17
CA PRO A 253 -42.74 14.90 -4.18
C PRO A 253 -41.90 13.61 -4.08
N ASP A 254 -42.55 12.44 -4.16
CA ASP A 254 -41.86 11.14 -4.10
C ASP A 254 -41.09 10.79 -5.38
N ASN A 255 -41.33 11.48 -6.49
CA ASN A 255 -40.75 11.18 -7.81
C ASN A 255 -39.47 12.00 -8.07
N TYR A 256 -38.60 12.13 -7.07
CA TYR A 256 -37.38 12.94 -7.14
C TYR A 256 -36.44 12.56 -8.30
N ILE A 257 -36.33 11.26 -8.61
CA ILE A 257 -35.54 10.76 -9.76
C ILE A 257 -36.08 11.35 -11.07
N ASN A 258 -37.39 11.23 -11.31
CA ASN A 258 -38.02 11.75 -12.53
C ASN A 258 -37.85 13.27 -12.64
N ARG A 259 -37.97 13.98 -11.51
CA ARG A 259 -37.77 15.43 -11.44
C ARG A 259 -36.35 15.83 -11.84
N LEU A 260 -35.34 15.16 -11.30
CA LEU A 260 -33.95 15.40 -11.65
C LEU A 260 -33.63 15.01 -13.10
N VAL A 261 -34.19 13.91 -13.63
CA VAL A 261 -34.04 13.55 -15.04
C VAL A 261 -34.63 14.63 -15.94
N CYS A 262 -35.83 15.14 -15.65
CA CYS A 262 -36.43 16.23 -16.41
C CYS A 262 -35.60 17.52 -16.34
N TYR A 263 -35.03 17.86 -15.17
CA TYR A 263 -34.13 19.00 -15.04
C TYR A 263 -32.90 18.89 -15.95
N ILE A 264 -32.25 17.71 -15.98
CA ILE A 264 -31.07 17.46 -16.82
C ILE A 264 -31.43 17.62 -18.30
N GLU A 265 -32.57 17.04 -18.73
CA GLU A 265 -33.07 17.16 -20.10
C GLU A 265 -33.35 18.62 -20.49
N ASP A 266 -33.94 19.41 -19.58
CA ASP A 266 -34.27 20.82 -19.83
C ASP A 266 -33.00 21.70 -19.95
N LYS A 267 -31.91 21.36 -19.26
CA LYS A 267 -30.66 22.16 -19.25
C LYS A 267 -29.69 21.87 -20.39
N LYS A 268 -29.51 20.60 -20.80
CA LYS A 268 -28.53 20.20 -21.83
C LYS A 268 -29.16 19.63 -23.10
N GLY A 269 -30.49 19.52 -23.16
CA GLY A 269 -31.20 18.84 -24.23
C GLY A 269 -31.02 17.32 -24.18
N SER A 270 -31.70 16.61 -25.09
CA SER A 270 -31.69 15.14 -25.17
C SER A 270 -30.41 14.58 -25.83
N GLY A 271 -29.25 14.97 -25.33
CA GLY A 271 -27.95 14.54 -25.83
C GLY A 271 -27.32 13.39 -25.04
N ARG A 272 -26.13 12.96 -25.47
CA ARG A 272 -25.36 11.88 -24.82
C ARG A 272 -25.11 12.12 -23.31
N TYR A 273 -24.98 13.38 -22.88
CA TYR A 273 -24.82 13.72 -21.47
C TYR A 273 -26.08 13.38 -20.64
N SER A 274 -27.27 13.73 -21.12
CA SER A 274 -28.52 13.42 -20.42
C SER A 274 -28.77 11.92 -20.35
N GLU A 275 -28.36 11.17 -21.38
CA GLU A 275 -28.45 9.70 -21.37
C GLU A 275 -27.53 9.07 -20.32
N ILE A 276 -26.27 9.51 -20.24
CA ILE A 276 -25.29 8.96 -19.29
C ILE A 276 -25.66 9.32 -17.84
N VAL A 277 -25.88 10.61 -17.55
CA VAL A 277 -26.22 11.04 -16.19
C VAL A 277 -27.62 10.55 -15.81
N GLY A 278 -28.58 10.56 -16.73
CA GLY A 278 -29.93 10.06 -16.51
C GLY A 278 -29.97 8.55 -16.21
N SER A 279 -29.20 7.73 -16.94
CA SER A 279 -29.12 6.29 -16.66
C SER A 279 -28.44 5.99 -15.32
N THR A 280 -27.40 6.75 -14.97
CA THR A 280 -26.71 6.63 -13.66
C THR A 280 -27.65 7.03 -12.52
N LEU A 281 -28.37 8.14 -12.68
CA LEU A 281 -29.36 8.62 -11.72
C LEU A 281 -30.52 7.65 -11.53
N ALA A 282 -31.02 7.03 -12.62
CA ALA A 282 -32.06 6.02 -12.54
C ALA A 282 -31.58 4.77 -11.78
N TYR A 283 -30.37 4.28 -12.10
CA TYR A 283 -29.77 3.14 -11.43
C TYR A 283 -29.58 3.38 -9.93
N ILE A 284 -28.95 4.50 -9.55
CA ILE A 284 -28.70 4.80 -8.13
C ILE A 284 -30.02 5.05 -7.41
N GLY A 285 -30.96 5.78 -8.01
CA GLY A 285 -32.25 6.07 -7.41
C GLY A 285 -33.08 4.80 -7.15
N GLU A 286 -33.13 3.87 -8.10
CA GLU A 286 -33.81 2.58 -7.91
C GLU A 286 -33.17 1.75 -6.78
N ARG A 287 -31.84 1.75 -6.70
CA ARG A 287 -31.08 1.09 -5.61
C ARG A 287 -31.34 1.73 -4.25
N LEU A 288 -31.33 3.06 -4.16
CA LEU A 288 -31.62 3.78 -2.91
C LEU A 288 -33.05 3.53 -2.45
N ASP A 289 -34.01 3.52 -3.38
CA ASP A 289 -35.42 3.23 -3.08
C ASP A 289 -35.66 1.77 -2.68
N SER A 290 -34.93 0.81 -3.26
CA SER A 290 -35.05 -0.60 -2.88
C SER A 290 -34.56 -0.84 -1.46
N VAL A 291 -33.41 -0.26 -1.09
CA VAL A 291 -32.86 -0.30 0.28
C VAL A 291 -33.82 0.38 1.27
N PHE A 292 -34.40 1.52 0.89
CA PHE A 292 -35.40 2.22 1.72
C PHE A 292 -36.67 1.38 1.95
N LYS A 293 -37.23 0.78 0.89
CA LYS A 293 -38.41 -0.09 1.00
C LYS A 293 -38.14 -1.34 1.81
N ALA A 294 -36.95 -1.91 1.70
CA ALA A 294 -36.50 -3.05 2.50
C ALA A 294 -36.45 -2.73 3.99
N ALA A 295 -35.85 -1.59 4.36
CA ALA A 295 -35.76 -1.13 5.74
C ALA A 295 -37.16 -0.89 6.35
N GLN A 296 -38.07 -0.24 5.61
CA GLN A 296 -39.44 0.02 6.09
C GLN A 296 -40.27 -1.24 6.34
N LYS A 297 -40.03 -2.31 5.57
CA LYS A 297 -40.77 -3.57 5.71
C LYS A 297 -40.23 -4.47 6.82
N GLY A 298 -39.17 -4.07 7.52
CA GLY A 298 -38.48 -4.91 8.50
C GLY A 298 -37.84 -6.17 7.89
N SER A 299 -37.71 -6.22 6.56
CA SER A 299 -37.04 -7.32 5.87
C SER A 299 -35.53 -7.14 5.99
N HIS A 300 -34.79 -8.20 6.30
CA HIS A 300 -33.31 -8.24 6.32
C HIS A 300 -32.67 -8.05 4.93
N ALA A 301 -33.22 -7.20 4.05
CA ALA A 301 -32.45 -6.64 2.95
C ALA A 301 -31.53 -5.56 3.56
N GLN A 302 -30.56 -6.06 4.31
CA GLN A 302 -29.49 -5.29 4.90
C GLN A 302 -28.46 -5.00 3.82
N ILE A 303 -27.80 -3.87 3.96
CA ILE A 303 -26.53 -3.66 3.27
C ILE A 303 -25.58 -4.73 3.80
N GLU A 304 -25.10 -5.60 2.91
CA GLU A 304 -24.37 -6.80 3.30
C GLU A 304 -22.95 -6.49 3.78
N SER A 305 -22.41 -5.34 3.36
CA SER A 305 -21.04 -4.93 3.62
C SER A 305 -20.88 -3.41 3.63
N ARG A 306 -19.92 -2.91 4.41
CA ARG A 306 -19.55 -1.49 4.41
C ARG A 306 -19.14 -1.01 3.02
N GLU A 307 -18.42 -1.84 2.27
CA GLU A 307 -17.97 -1.54 0.91
C GLU A 307 -19.16 -1.33 -0.05
N GLU A 308 -20.29 -2.01 0.18
CA GLU A 308 -21.51 -1.77 -0.57
C GLU A 308 -22.10 -0.40 -0.27
N ALA A 309 -22.17 0.00 1.01
CA ALA A 309 -22.63 1.33 1.41
C ALA A 309 -21.75 2.45 0.82
N GLU A 310 -20.43 2.29 0.92
CA GLU A 310 -19.45 3.24 0.38
C GLU A 310 -19.62 3.43 -1.12
N ARG A 311 -19.86 2.36 -1.90
CA ARG A 311 -20.16 2.47 -3.34
C ARG A 311 -21.41 3.31 -3.61
N TYR A 312 -22.50 3.09 -2.88
CA TYR A 312 -23.72 3.88 -3.06
C TYR A 312 -23.52 5.36 -2.73
N VAL A 313 -22.76 5.64 -1.67
CA VAL A 313 -22.40 7.00 -1.29
C VAL A 313 -21.55 7.67 -2.36
N ILE A 314 -20.50 7.00 -2.86
CA ILE A 314 -19.64 7.52 -3.93
C ILE A 314 -20.46 7.84 -5.19
N TYR A 315 -21.30 6.91 -5.66
CA TYR A 315 -22.16 7.16 -6.83
C TYR A 315 -23.13 8.32 -6.60
N THR A 316 -23.67 8.47 -5.39
CA THR A 316 -24.55 9.59 -5.06
C THR A 316 -23.80 10.92 -5.16
N PHE A 317 -22.63 11.03 -4.54
CA PHE A 317 -21.82 12.26 -4.61
C PHE A 317 -21.44 12.60 -6.05
N LEU A 318 -20.96 11.62 -6.84
CA LEU A 318 -20.64 11.84 -8.25
C LEU A 318 -21.86 12.33 -9.04
N THR A 319 -23.02 11.70 -8.87
CA THR A 319 -24.25 12.08 -9.55
C THR A 319 -24.72 13.48 -9.15
N VAL A 320 -24.63 13.83 -7.85
CA VAL A 320 -24.93 15.19 -7.36
C VAL A 320 -23.97 16.19 -7.99
N GLY A 321 -22.68 15.90 -8.04
CA GLY A 321 -21.67 16.74 -8.68
C GLY A 321 -21.95 17.00 -10.16
N ASP A 322 -22.32 15.95 -10.91
CA ASP A 322 -22.67 16.05 -12.32
C ASP A 322 -23.92 16.90 -12.56
N ILE A 323 -24.94 16.77 -11.70
CA ILE A 323 -26.18 17.57 -11.78
C ILE A 323 -25.89 19.04 -11.44
N MET A 324 -25.09 19.31 -10.42
CA MET A 324 -24.73 20.67 -10.00
C MET A 324 -23.67 21.33 -10.90
N ALA A 325 -23.10 20.60 -11.87
CA ALA A 325 -22.21 21.16 -12.89
C ALA A 325 -22.95 21.64 -14.15
N LEU A 326 -24.26 21.42 -14.22
CA LEU A 326 -25.12 21.81 -15.34
C LEU A 326 -25.44 23.30 -15.39
#